data_AF-B7JRZ3-F1
#
_entry.id   AF-B7JRZ3-F1
#
_cell.length_a   1.000
_cell.length_b   1.000
_cell.length_c   1.000
_cell.angle_alpha   90.00
_cell.angle_beta   90.00
_cell.angle_gamma   90.00
#
_symmetry.space_group_name_H-M   'P 1'
#
loop_
_entity.id
_entity.type
_entity.pdbx_description
1 polymer ?
#
loop_
_entity_poly.entity_id
_entity_poly.type
_entity_poly.pdbx_seq_one_letter_code
_entity_poly.pdbx_strand_id
1 'polypeptide(L)'
;MYSSYKNIQGQPVKWIDEIYEYSILGYSQKNDNGNTGLEEENINKQSEFATRQDYNRQTMQREMRFYLPFVKYLNYVNDLERISELQNKVAEVALSFDKAYTAEEVVKMLPEGIRPVWLWVDTYDETKAETYTGLTDPETGAVLNAEVSMNVFGFEGSYADKKEDEYKDIEGNSMGFIDAMKSLSENKGGYQEYFRENYNEMKNFEPKDLPIYGVVVTGKTEDLQNLQGAPYIKAAVRGVTVEKY
;
A
#
# COMPACT_ATOMS: atom_id res chain seq x y z
N MET A 1 1.46 -2.80 -25.65
CA MET A 1 0.52 -2.25 -24.65
C MET A 1 0.31 -3.34 -23.63
N TYR A 2 0.66 -3.08 -22.37
CA TYR A 2 0.43 -3.98 -21.25
C TYR A 2 -0.69 -3.39 -20.40
N SER A 3 -1.74 -4.16 -20.13
CA SER A 3 -2.86 -3.72 -19.31
C SER A 3 -2.84 -4.46 -17.99
N SER A 4 -3.03 -3.75 -16.89
CA SER A 4 -3.10 -4.30 -15.54
C SER A 4 -4.50 -4.14 -14.94
N TYR A 5 -4.81 -4.97 -13.95
CA TYR A 5 -6.05 -4.91 -13.19
C TYR A 5 -5.79 -5.17 -11.71
N LYS A 6 -6.70 -4.71 -10.87
CA LYS A 6 -6.81 -5.10 -9.46
C LYS A 6 -7.93 -6.10 -9.27
N ASN A 7 -7.72 -7.10 -8.42
CA ASN A 7 -8.76 -8.06 -8.04
C ASN A 7 -9.40 -7.65 -6.72
N ILE A 8 -10.61 -7.09 -6.77
CA ILE A 8 -11.36 -6.68 -5.58
C ILE A 8 -12.42 -7.73 -5.30
N GLN A 9 -12.14 -8.66 -4.37
CA GLN A 9 -13.07 -9.73 -3.99
C GLN A 9 -13.61 -10.56 -5.19
N GLY A 10 -12.72 -10.92 -6.12
CA GLY A 10 -13.06 -11.68 -7.33
C GLY A 10 -13.52 -10.82 -8.51
N GLN A 11 -13.58 -9.49 -8.34
CA GLN A 11 -13.97 -8.57 -9.41
C GLN A 11 -12.74 -7.87 -10.01
N PRO A 12 -12.49 -8.00 -11.32
CA PRO A 12 -11.40 -7.30 -11.97
C PRO A 12 -11.75 -5.82 -12.18
N VAL A 13 -10.88 -4.93 -11.71
CA VAL A 13 -10.97 -3.48 -11.93
C VAL A 13 -9.77 -3.05 -12.77
N LYS A 14 -10.02 -2.44 -13.94
CA LYS A 14 -8.94 -1.90 -14.78
C LYS A 14 -8.08 -0.94 -13.97
N TRP A 15 -6.76 -1.04 -14.09
CA TRP A 15 -5.83 -0.21 -13.33
C TRP A 15 -4.99 0.74 -14.22
N ILE A 16 -4.01 0.24 -14.98
CA ILE A 16 -3.23 1.08 -15.90
C ILE A 16 -2.97 0.36 -17.22
N ASP A 17 -2.90 1.13 -18.30
CA ASP A 17 -2.33 0.69 -19.56
C ASP A 17 -0.92 1.31 -19.68
N GLU A 18 0.09 0.46 -19.91
CA GLU A 18 1.46 0.88 -20.19
C GLU A 18 1.77 0.70 -21.68
N ILE A 19 2.26 1.78 -22.31
CA ILE A 19 2.61 1.80 -23.73
C ILE A 19 4.14 1.84 -23.86
N TYR A 20 4.67 0.73 -24.38
CA TYR A 20 6.07 0.51 -24.67
C TYR A 20 6.30 0.85 -26.15
N GLU A 21 6.94 2.00 -26.45
CA GLU A 21 7.32 2.39 -27.81
C GLU A 21 8.78 2.02 -28.08
N TYR A 22 9.03 1.36 -29.21
CA TYR A 22 10.38 0.97 -29.63
C TYR A 22 10.78 1.76 -30.87
N SER A 23 11.98 2.34 -30.83
CA SER A 23 12.58 2.99 -31.99
C SER A 23 14.01 2.50 -32.22
N ILE A 24 14.58 2.83 -33.39
CA ILE A 24 15.99 2.60 -33.71
C ILE A 24 16.96 3.24 -32.69
N LEU A 25 16.53 4.30 -31.98
CA LEU A 25 17.34 4.98 -30.97
C LEU A 25 17.19 4.37 -29.56
N GLY A 26 16.44 3.27 -29.44
CA GLY A 26 16.19 2.57 -28.19
C GLY A 26 14.72 2.57 -27.78
N TYR A 27 14.51 2.12 -26.55
CA TYR A 27 13.19 1.99 -25.93
C TYR A 27 12.76 3.31 -25.29
N SER A 28 11.53 3.74 -25.56
CA SER A 28 10.88 4.85 -24.84
C SER A 28 9.57 4.36 -24.23
N GLN A 29 9.48 4.44 -22.90
CA GLN A 29 8.25 4.20 -22.17
C GLN A 29 7.40 5.46 -22.21
N LYS A 30 6.15 5.37 -22.69
CA LYS A 30 5.18 6.43 -22.49
C LYS A 30 4.34 6.07 -21.27
N ASN A 31 4.75 6.60 -20.11
CA ASN A 31 4.03 6.44 -18.86
C ASN A 31 3.10 7.63 -18.65
N ASP A 32 1.81 7.40 -18.82
CA ASP A 32 0.76 8.32 -18.36
C ASP A 32 0.33 8.01 -16.90
N ASN A 33 1.16 7.26 -16.17
CA ASN A 33 1.00 6.97 -14.75
C ASN A 33 1.27 8.25 -13.95
N GLY A 34 0.31 8.64 -13.13
CA GLY A 34 0.41 9.80 -12.26
C GLY A 34 -0.90 10.05 -11.53
N ASN A 35 -0.86 10.98 -10.58
CA ASN A 35 -1.98 11.25 -9.71
C ASN A 35 -2.62 12.59 -10.09
N THR A 36 -3.93 12.71 -9.87
CA THR A 36 -4.68 13.96 -9.97
C THR A 36 -5.47 14.18 -8.68
N GLY A 37 -5.65 15.46 -8.33
CA GLY A 37 -6.51 15.88 -7.21
C GLY A 37 -7.81 16.48 -7.72
N LEU A 38 -8.76 16.70 -6.80
CA LEU A 38 -10.02 17.38 -7.09
C LEU A 38 -9.83 18.90 -7.04
N GLU A 39 -10.48 19.63 -7.95
CA GLU A 39 -10.41 21.10 -7.98
C GLU A 39 -10.96 21.74 -6.69
N GLU A 40 -12.00 21.15 -6.09
CA GLU A 40 -12.62 21.60 -4.84
C GLU A 40 -11.67 21.52 -3.64
N GLU A 41 -10.75 20.55 -3.62
CA GLU A 41 -9.73 20.40 -2.56
C GLU A 41 -8.63 21.46 -2.65
N ASN A 42 -8.50 22.17 -3.78
CA ASN A 42 -7.54 23.27 -3.92
C ASN A 42 -8.04 24.60 -3.35
N ILE A 43 -9.35 24.71 -3.03
CA ILE A 43 -9.99 25.99 -2.67
C ILE A 43 -10.14 26.17 -1.14
N ASN A 44 -10.15 25.10 -0.35
CA ASN A 44 -10.28 25.17 1.11
C ASN A 44 -8.91 25.25 1.82
N LYS A 45 -8.46 26.49 2.08
CA LYS A 45 -7.19 26.83 2.77
C LYS A 45 -7.08 26.45 4.25
N GLN A 46 -8.05 25.77 4.86
CA GLN A 46 -8.07 25.65 6.33
C GLN A 46 -7.18 24.53 6.91
N SER A 47 -6.60 23.70 6.06
CA SER A 47 -5.28 23.09 6.29
C SER A 47 -4.81 22.56 4.95
N GLU A 48 -3.79 23.18 4.34
CA GLU A 48 -3.27 22.79 3.02
C GLU A 48 -2.76 21.33 2.94
N PHE A 49 -2.79 20.61 4.06
CA PHE A 49 -2.30 19.24 4.26
C PHE A 49 -3.35 18.27 4.82
N ALA A 50 -4.62 18.67 5.00
CA ALA A 50 -5.67 17.70 5.31
C ALA A 50 -5.95 16.86 4.06
N THR A 51 -5.55 15.59 4.14
CA THR A 51 -6.22 14.45 3.50
C THR A 51 -6.57 14.62 2.02
N ARG A 52 -5.70 15.28 1.23
CA ARG A 52 -5.89 15.34 -0.23
C ARG A 52 -6.00 13.93 -0.78
N GLN A 53 -7.10 13.65 -1.44
CA GLN A 53 -7.31 12.35 -2.04
C GLN A 53 -6.59 12.33 -3.38
N ASP A 54 -5.67 11.39 -3.52
CA ASP A 54 -5.05 11.16 -4.81
C ASP A 54 -5.92 10.20 -5.62
N TYR A 55 -6.06 10.50 -6.91
CA TYR A 55 -6.72 9.64 -7.86
C TYR A 55 -5.76 9.28 -8.98
N ASN A 56 -5.80 8.03 -9.41
CA ASN A 56 -5.07 7.59 -10.58
C ASN A 56 -5.58 8.36 -11.81
N ARG A 57 -4.67 8.99 -12.57
CA ARG A 57 -5.04 9.84 -13.71
C ARG A 57 -5.71 9.07 -14.86
N GLN A 58 -5.47 7.77 -15.01
CA GLN A 58 -6.06 6.97 -16.09
C GLN A 58 -7.45 6.44 -15.73
N THR A 59 -7.63 5.99 -14.50
CA THR A 59 -8.87 5.29 -14.08
C THR A 59 -9.76 6.09 -13.16
N MET A 60 -9.27 7.22 -12.64
CA MET A 60 -9.91 8.05 -11.63
C MET A 60 -10.27 7.27 -10.36
N GLN A 61 -9.64 6.12 -10.15
CA GLN A 61 -9.76 5.34 -8.93
C GLN A 61 -8.90 5.99 -7.85
N ARG A 62 -9.38 5.94 -6.61
CA ARG A 62 -8.63 6.50 -5.48
C ARG A 62 -7.37 5.68 -5.21
N GLU A 63 -6.26 6.37 -5.03
CA GLU A 63 -4.98 5.81 -4.63
C GLU A 63 -4.90 5.70 -3.10
N MET A 64 -4.24 4.65 -2.62
CA MET A 64 -4.01 4.43 -1.20
C MET A 64 -2.72 5.13 -0.75
N ARG A 65 -2.66 5.48 0.54
CA ARG A 65 -1.47 6.02 1.19
C ARG A 65 -1.11 5.21 2.43
N PHE A 66 0.18 5.20 2.76
CA PHE A 66 0.78 4.39 3.82
C PHE A 66 1.51 5.28 4.84
N TYR A 67 1.31 4.98 6.12
CA TYR A 67 1.83 5.77 7.24
C TYR A 67 2.88 4.94 7.99
N LEU A 68 4.12 5.42 8.02
CA LEU A 68 5.21 4.75 8.72
C LEU A 68 4.93 4.70 10.23
N PRO A 69 5.13 3.55 10.92
CA PRO A 69 4.82 3.41 12.33
C PRO A 69 5.72 4.27 13.23
N PHE A 70 6.98 4.50 12.85
CA PHE A 70 7.93 5.33 13.59
C PHE A 70 7.82 6.84 13.29
N VAL A 71 6.95 7.26 12.37
CA VAL A 71 6.77 8.67 11.99
C VAL A 71 5.52 9.28 12.64
N LYS A 72 5.66 10.50 13.15
CA LYS A 72 4.52 11.31 13.61
C LYS A 72 4.01 12.19 12.48
N TYR A 73 2.75 12.02 12.12
CA TYR A 73 2.08 12.81 11.09
C TYR A 73 1.19 13.86 11.72
N LEU A 74 1.00 14.98 11.01
CA LEU A 74 0.09 16.04 11.45
C LEU A 74 -1.36 15.54 11.48
N ASN A 75 -1.74 14.75 10.47
CA ASN A 75 -3.05 14.16 10.32
C ASN A 75 -2.94 12.69 9.91
N TYR A 76 -3.86 11.86 10.38
CA TYR A 76 -4.02 10.46 9.98
C TYR A 76 -5.36 10.29 9.29
N VAL A 77 -5.38 9.57 8.16
CA VAL A 77 -6.62 9.20 7.48
C VAL A 77 -7.17 7.92 8.09
N ASN A 78 -8.46 7.90 8.40
CA ASN A 78 -9.17 6.72 8.88
C ASN A 78 -10.51 6.56 8.15
N ASP A 79 -10.46 6.10 6.91
CA ASP A 79 -11.66 5.88 6.09
C ASP A 79 -12.57 4.75 6.63
N LEU A 80 -12.06 3.93 7.56
CA LEU A 80 -12.88 2.90 8.20
C LEU A 80 -14.05 3.50 8.98
N GLU A 81 -13.91 4.70 9.57
CA GLU A 81 -14.97 5.35 10.36
C GLU A 81 -16.27 5.56 9.58
N ARG A 82 -16.16 5.71 8.25
CA ARG A 82 -17.28 5.98 7.35
C ARG A 82 -17.51 4.85 6.35
N ILE A 83 -16.83 3.71 6.49
CA ILE A 83 -16.92 2.61 5.53
C ILE A 83 -18.34 2.03 5.45
N SER A 84 -19.10 2.07 6.54
CA SER A 84 -20.49 1.62 6.61
C SER A 84 -21.48 2.49 5.81
N GLU A 85 -21.08 3.70 5.42
CA GLU A 85 -21.89 4.55 4.52
C GLU A 85 -21.96 3.97 3.10
N LEU A 86 -21.00 3.10 2.73
CA LEU A 86 -20.87 2.50 1.40
C LEU A 86 -21.61 1.16 1.28
N GLN A 87 -22.93 1.18 1.48
CA GLN A 87 -23.76 -0.03 1.46
C GLN A 87 -23.66 -0.81 0.15
N ASN A 88 -23.71 -2.15 0.25
CA ASN A 88 -23.67 -3.07 -0.89
C ASN A 88 -22.41 -2.96 -1.76
N LYS A 89 -21.28 -2.58 -1.17
CA LYS A 89 -19.99 -2.52 -1.86
C LYS A 89 -18.97 -3.48 -1.27
N VAL A 90 -17.98 -3.80 -2.09
CA VAL A 90 -16.69 -4.33 -1.63
C VAL A 90 -15.61 -3.27 -1.88
N ALA A 91 -14.60 -3.24 -1.02
CA ALA A 91 -13.56 -2.24 -1.06
C ALA A 91 -12.17 -2.86 -0.82
N GLU A 92 -11.14 -2.21 -1.34
CA GLU A 92 -9.78 -2.34 -0.82
C GLU A 92 -9.45 -1.21 0.17
N VAL A 93 -8.70 -1.55 1.21
CA VAL A 93 -8.25 -0.60 2.22
C VAL A 93 -6.79 -0.90 2.57
N ALA A 94 -5.92 0.10 2.48
CA ALA A 94 -4.58 0.04 3.03
C ALA A 94 -4.64 0.34 4.53
N LEU A 95 -4.25 -0.63 5.34
CA LEU A 95 -4.09 -0.49 6.79
C LEU A 95 -2.61 -0.26 7.07
N SER A 96 -2.28 0.86 7.68
CA SER A 96 -0.95 1.12 8.23
C SER A 96 -0.97 0.79 9.73
N PHE A 97 0.02 0.03 10.18
CA PHE A 97 0.06 -0.46 11.54
C PHE A 97 0.71 0.52 12.52
N ASP A 98 0.45 0.32 13.81
CA ASP A 98 1.06 1.09 14.90
C ASP A 98 2.54 0.75 15.12
N LYS A 99 2.95 -0.46 14.73
CA LYS A 99 4.31 -1.00 14.75
C LYS A 99 4.47 -2.11 13.70
N ALA A 100 5.67 -2.65 13.56
CA ALA A 100 5.86 -3.88 12.78
C ALA A 100 5.16 -5.09 13.43
N TYR A 101 4.60 -5.94 12.58
CA TYR A 101 4.09 -7.27 12.91
C TYR A 101 4.69 -8.30 11.96
N THR A 102 4.74 -9.57 12.33
CA THR A 102 5.07 -10.63 11.36
C THR A 102 3.88 -10.92 10.44
N ALA A 103 4.13 -11.52 9.29
CA ALA A 103 3.05 -11.89 8.37
C ALA A 103 2.03 -12.85 9.01
N GLU A 104 2.48 -13.74 9.90
CA GLU A 104 1.60 -14.64 10.66
C GLU A 104 0.69 -13.87 11.63
N GLU A 105 1.26 -12.89 12.35
CA GLU A 105 0.48 -12.02 13.25
C GLU A 105 -0.59 -11.24 12.48
N VAL A 106 -0.25 -10.76 11.27
CA VAL A 106 -1.19 -10.05 10.40
C VAL A 106 -2.38 -10.94 10.03
N VAL A 107 -2.16 -12.16 9.55
CA VAL A 107 -3.24 -13.10 9.24
C VAL A 107 -4.09 -13.41 10.46
N LYS A 108 -3.46 -13.53 11.63
CA LYS A 108 -4.14 -13.89 12.88
C LYS A 108 -5.04 -12.78 13.39
N MET A 109 -4.64 -11.51 13.25
CA MET A 109 -5.40 -10.37 13.77
C MET A 109 -6.53 -9.91 12.84
N LEU A 110 -6.51 -10.27 11.56
CA LEU A 110 -7.58 -9.93 10.62
C LEU A 110 -8.87 -10.74 10.93
N PRO A 111 -10.04 -10.06 10.99
CA PRO A 111 -11.31 -10.72 11.23
C PRO A 111 -11.76 -11.55 10.03
N GLU A 112 -12.70 -12.46 10.26
CA GLU A 112 -13.28 -13.28 9.19
C GLU A 112 -13.96 -12.40 8.12
N GLY A 113 -13.88 -12.82 6.85
CA GLY A 113 -14.40 -12.06 5.71
C GLY A 113 -13.46 -10.98 5.17
N ILE A 114 -12.33 -10.73 5.84
CA ILE A 114 -11.29 -9.80 5.39
C ILE A 114 -10.11 -10.59 4.86
N ARG A 115 -9.70 -10.30 3.62
CA ARG A 115 -8.57 -10.96 2.95
C ARG A 115 -7.36 -10.04 2.87
N PRO A 116 -6.18 -10.45 3.35
CA PRO A 116 -4.94 -9.73 3.08
C PRO A 116 -4.50 -10.01 1.64
N VAL A 117 -4.56 -9.00 0.77
CA VAL A 117 -4.20 -9.15 -0.66
C VAL A 117 -2.79 -8.65 -0.97
N TRP A 118 -2.19 -7.83 -0.10
CA TRP A 118 -0.81 -7.38 -0.25
C TRP A 118 -0.24 -6.93 1.09
N LEU A 119 0.98 -7.35 1.44
CA LEU A 119 1.64 -7.02 2.71
C LEU A 119 2.79 -6.05 2.47
N TRP A 120 2.80 -4.94 3.22
CA TRP A 120 3.84 -3.90 3.17
C TRP A 120 5.01 -4.27 4.06
N VAL A 121 6.16 -4.58 3.47
CA VAL A 121 7.38 -4.95 4.19
C VAL A 121 8.14 -3.71 4.60
N ASP A 122 8.70 -3.75 5.80
CA ASP A 122 9.66 -2.76 6.27
C ASP A 122 11.00 -2.91 5.53
N THR A 123 11.33 -1.88 4.74
CA THR A 123 12.60 -1.73 4.04
C THR A 123 13.27 -0.40 4.38
N TYR A 124 12.97 0.15 5.56
CA TYR A 124 13.37 1.50 5.97
C TYR A 124 14.45 1.47 7.04
N ASP A 125 15.38 2.41 6.94
CA ASP A 125 16.27 2.75 8.06
C ASP A 125 15.59 3.81 8.93
N GLU A 126 14.99 3.42 10.06
CA GLU A 126 14.26 4.36 10.93
C GLU A 126 15.11 5.58 11.37
N THR A 127 16.45 5.44 11.38
CA THR A 127 17.36 6.54 11.76
C THR A 127 17.47 7.63 10.69
N LYS A 128 16.93 7.37 9.49
CA LYS A 128 16.88 8.27 8.34
C LYS A 128 15.46 8.64 7.96
N ALA A 129 14.53 8.68 8.92
CA ALA A 129 13.10 8.95 8.67
C ALA A 129 12.86 10.17 7.74
N GLU A 130 13.65 11.23 7.92
CA GLU A 130 13.61 12.45 7.11
C GLU A 130 13.91 12.27 5.62
N THR A 131 14.54 11.16 5.23
CA THR A 131 14.83 10.83 3.82
C THR A 131 13.64 10.23 3.09
N TYR A 132 12.71 9.63 3.84
CA TYR A 132 11.50 9.02 3.31
C TYR A 132 10.34 10.00 3.35
N THR A 133 10.26 10.81 4.42
CA THR A 133 9.13 11.70 4.65
C THR A 133 9.27 13.03 3.92
N GLY A 134 8.14 13.60 3.52
CA GLY A 134 8.09 14.92 2.87
C GLY A 134 8.18 16.10 3.83
N LEU A 135 7.51 17.19 3.45
CA LEU A 135 7.44 18.43 4.24
C LEU A 135 6.97 18.17 5.67
N THR A 136 7.52 18.91 6.62
CA THR A 136 7.13 18.90 8.02
C THR A 136 6.49 20.22 8.42
N ASP A 137 5.58 20.15 9.38
CA ASP A 137 5.01 21.32 10.04
C ASP A 137 6.09 22.02 10.87
N PRO A 138 6.36 23.32 10.66
CA PRO A 138 7.45 24.03 11.33
C PRO A 138 7.22 24.23 12.83
N GLU A 139 5.98 24.15 13.31
CA GLU A 139 5.65 24.34 14.74
C GLU A 139 5.80 23.03 15.53
N THR A 140 5.32 21.92 14.96
CA THR A 140 5.22 20.62 15.65
C THR A 140 6.28 19.61 15.21
N GLY A 141 6.95 19.86 14.07
CA GLY A 141 7.87 18.91 13.43
C GLY A 141 7.18 17.70 12.80
N ALA A 142 5.85 17.64 12.81
CA ALA A 142 5.10 16.50 12.29
C ALA A 142 5.10 16.47 10.76
N VAL A 143 5.19 15.27 10.18
CA VAL A 143 5.17 15.08 8.73
C VAL A 143 3.79 15.39 8.17
N LEU A 144 3.76 16.11 7.05
CA LEU A 144 2.53 16.61 6.45
C LEU A 144 1.87 15.59 5.51
N ASN A 145 2.65 14.72 4.86
CA ASN A 145 2.14 13.77 3.87
C ASN A 145 2.65 12.35 4.13
N ALA A 146 1.74 11.39 3.98
CA ALA A 146 2.00 9.96 4.01
C ALA A 146 2.61 9.44 2.69
N GLU A 147 3.22 8.25 2.74
CA GLU A 147 3.82 7.60 1.57
C GLU A 147 2.75 7.22 0.55
N VAL A 148 3.05 7.44 -0.73
CA VAL A 148 2.19 6.98 -1.83
C VAL A 148 2.44 5.50 -2.12
N SER A 149 1.42 4.81 -2.61
CA SER A 149 1.44 3.38 -2.96
C SER A 149 2.60 2.94 -3.87
N MET A 150 3.16 3.84 -4.68
CA MET A 150 4.27 3.56 -5.59
C MET A 150 5.64 3.45 -4.92
N ASN A 151 5.77 3.91 -3.67
CA ASN A 151 7.06 4.01 -2.96
C ASN A 151 7.24 2.94 -1.87
N VAL A 152 6.32 1.98 -1.78
CA VAL A 152 6.36 0.93 -0.76
C VAL A 152 6.71 -0.42 -1.38
N PHE A 153 7.47 -1.23 -0.64
CA PHE A 153 7.82 -2.59 -1.03
C PHE A 153 7.00 -3.63 -0.30
N GLY A 154 6.71 -4.74 -0.96
CA GLY A 154 5.89 -5.76 -0.36
C GLY A 154 5.54 -6.86 -1.33
N PHE A 155 4.71 -7.77 -0.86
CA PHE A 155 4.40 -9.00 -1.58
C PHE A 155 2.91 -9.32 -1.55
N GLU A 156 2.50 -10.10 -2.54
CA GLU A 156 1.11 -10.57 -2.68
C GLU A 156 0.69 -11.39 -1.45
N GLY A 157 -0.50 -11.11 -0.94
CA GLY A 157 -1.08 -11.84 0.18
C GLY A 157 -1.67 -13.18 -0.28
N SER A 158 -2.93 -13.46 0.07
CA SER A 158 -3.60 -14.69 -0.34
C SER A 158 -5.04 -14.43 -0.80
N TYR A 159 -5.48 -15.28 -1.73
CA TYR A 159 -6.87 -15.37 -2.17
C TYR A 159 -7.53 -16.68 -1.72
N ALA A 160 -6.88 -17.44 -0.84
CA ALA A 160 -7.42 -18.67 -0.31
C ALA A 160 -8.63 -18.41 0.60
N ASP A 161 -9.58 -19.35 0.60
CA ASP A 161 -10.73 -19.31 1.51
C ASP A 161 -10.42 -19.96 2.87
N LYS A 162 -9.36 -20.79 2.95
CA LYS A 162 -8.97 -21.49 4.17
C LYS A 162 -7.73 -20.81 4.77
N LYS A 163 -7.79 -20.51 6.07
CA LYS A 163 -6.66 -19.90 6.80
C LYS A 163 -5.35 -20.69 6.67
N GLU A 164 -5.41 -22.04 6.68
CA GLU A 164 -4.19 -22.86 6.52
C GLU A 164 -3.49 -22.63 5.17
N ASP A 165 -4.28 -22.46 4.11
CA ASP A 165 -3.75 -22.19 2.77
C ASP A 165 -3.29 -20.73 2.65
N GLU A 166 -3.97 -19.79 3.32
CA GLU A 166 -3.53 -18.39 3.43
C GLU A 166 -2.14 -18.25 4.07
N TYR A 167 -1.85 -18.99 5.15
CA TYR A 167 -0.51 -19.01 5.75
C TYR A 167 0.55 -19.57 4.79
N LYS A 168 0.23 -20.63 4.02
CA LYS A 168 1.16 -21.22 3.05
C LYS A 168 1.45 -20.29 1.88
N ASP A 169 0.42 -19.62 1.35
CA ASP A 169 0.57 -18.65 0.28
C ASP A 169 1.47 -17.50 0.72
N ILE A 170 1.22 -16.94 1.91
CA ILE A 170 2.01 -15.84 2.47
C ILE A 170 3.47 -16.25 2.70
N GLU A 171 3.73 -17.45 3.23
CA GLU A 171 5.09 -17.97 3.38
C GLU A 171 5.79 -18.10 2.02
N GLY A 172 5.13 -18.71 1.02
CA GLY A 172 5.67 -18.83 -0.33
C GLY A 172 5.93 -17.49 -1.01
N ASN A 173 5.00 -16.55 -0.89
CA ASN A 173 5.09 -15.23 -1.51
C ASN A 173 6.18 -14.36 -0.84
N SER A 174 6.33 -14.47 0.47
CA SER A 174 7.40 -13.78 1.22
C SER A 174 8.80 -14.25 0.79
N MET A 175 8.97 -15.57 0.57
CA MET A 175 10.22 -16.13 0.05
C MET A 175 10.50 -15.62 -1.38
N GLY A 176 9.50 -15.65 -2.27
CA GLY A 176 9.63 -15.12 -3.63
C GLY A 176 9.98 -13.63 -3.66
N PHE A 177 9.45 -12.85 -2.72
CA PHE A 177 9.78 -11.43 -2.56
C PHE A 177 11.22 -11.20 -2.11
N ILE A 178 11.71 -11.93 -1.11
CA ILE A 178 13.12 -11.85 -0.68
C ILE A 178 14.06 -12.15 -1.85
N ASP A 179 13.77 -13.21 -2.61
CA ASP A 179 14.58 -13.61 -3.77
C ASP A 179 14.55 -12.53 -4.87
N ALA A 180 13.39 -11.92 -5.13
CA ALA A 180 13.25 -10.83 -6.09
C ALA A 180 14.06 -9.59 -5.66
N MET A 181 13.93 -9.16 -4.40
CA MET A 181 14.68 -8.03 -3.84
C MET A 181 16.19 -8.27 -3.91
N LYS A 182 16.63 -9.48 -3.56
CA LYS A 182 18.04 -9.88 -3.68
C LYS A 182 18.53 -9.77 -5.12
N SER A 183 17.82 -10.38 -6.07
CA SER A 183 18.18 -10.34 -7.49
C SER A 183 18.28 -8.91 -8.04
N LEU A 184 17.32 -8.06 -7.67
CA LEU A 184 17.31 -6.65 -8.08
C LEU A 184 18.46 -5.85 -7.45
N SER A 185 18.84 -6.16 -6.20
CA SER A 185 19.98 -5.54 -5.52
C SER A 185 21.34 -5.91 -6.15
N GLU A 186 21.44 -7.09 -6.76
CA GLU A 186 22.67 -7.60 -7.40
C GLU A 186 22.77 -7.21 -8.88
N ASN A 187 21.66 -6.83 -9.51
CA ASN A 187 21.58 -6.45 -10.92
C ASN A 187 22.26 -5.10 -11.18
N LYS A 188 23.18 -5.02 -12.16
CA LYS A 188 23.96 -3.81 -12.50
C LYS A 188 23.17 -2.73 -13.27
N GLY A 189 21.85 -2.67 -13.09
CA GLY A 189 20.96 -1.70 -13.73
C GLY A 189 20.96 -0.33 -13.04
N GLY A 190 20.35 0.68 -13.66
CA GLY A 190 20.31 2.05 -13.14
C GLY A 190 19.61 2.22 -11.78
N TYR A 191 18.78 1.26 -11.36
CA TYR A 191 18.08 1.27 -10.07
C TYR A 191 18.74 0.37 -9.01
N GLN A 192 19.92 -0.18 -9.28
CA GLN A 192 20.58 -1.14 -8.39
C GLN A 192 20.72 -0.63 -6.96
N GLU A 193 21.22 0.60 -6.80
CA GLU A 193 21.51 1.18 -5.49
C GLU A 193 20.24 1.31 -4.64
N TYR A 194 19.14 1.75 -5.26
CA TYR A 194 17.83 1.84 -4.62
C TYR A 194 17.36 0.48 -4.08
N PHE A 195 17.42 -0.58 -4.89
CA PHE A 195 17.07 -1.93 -4.43
C PHE A 195 18.06 -2.48 -3.40
N ARG A 196 19.34 -2.16 -3.52
CA ARG A 196 20.38 -2.58 -2.58
C ARG A 196 20.20 -1.97 -1.19
N GLU A 197 19.87 -0.69 -1.11
CA GLU A 197 19.57 -0.01 0.15
C GLU A 197 18.37 -0.66 0.84
N ASN A 198 17.23 -0.76 0.16
CA ASN A 198 16.01 -1.37 0.70
C ASN A 198 16.21 -2.85 1.08
N TYR A 199 16.92 -3.63 0.24
CA TYR A 199 17.22 -5.03 0.55
C TYR A 199 18.12 -5.17 1.78
N ASN A 200 19.07 -4.24 2.01
CA ASN A 200 19.94 -4.30 3.17
C ASN A 200 19.20 -4.20 4.51
N GLU A 201 18.09 -3.48 4.55
CA GLU A 201 17.25 -3.35 5.75
C GLU A 201 16.51 -4.65 6.08
N MET A 202 16.13 -5.44 5.07
CA MET A 202 15.31 -6.64 5.26
C MET A 202 16.05 -7.99 5.12
N LYS A 203 17.27 -8.03 4.55
CA LYS A 203 17.95 -9.29 4.12
C LYS A 203 18.26 -10.29 5.24
N ASN A 204 18.25 -9.86 6.50
CA ASN A 204 18.59 -10.71 7.65
C ASN A 204 17.36 -11.37 8.27
N PHE A 205 16.16 -11.07 7.78
CA PHE A 205 14.92 -11.68 8.24
C PHE A 205 14.64 -12.94 7.41
N GLU A 206 14.21 -13.99 8.10
CA GLU A 206 13.62 -15.15 7.45
C GLU A 206 12.24 -14.78 6.89
N PRO A 207 11.73 -15.48 5.85
CA PRO A 207 10.46 -15.13 5.20
C PRO A 207 9.27 -14.95 6.16
N LYS A 208 9.13 -15.84 7.15
CA LYS A 208 8.08 -15.78 8.18
C LYS A 208 8.24 -14.64 9.20
N ASP A 209 9.47 -14.14 9.37
CA ASP A 209 9.85 -13.15 10.38
C ASP A 209 9.98 -11.75 9.76
N LEU A 210 9.63 -11.58 8.47
CA LEU A 210 9.67 -10.28 7.82
C LEU A 210 8.78 -9.27 8.57
N PRO A 211 9.34 -8.10 8.94
CA PRO A 211 8.57 -7.03 9.54
C PRO A 211 7.60 -6.42 8.54
N ILE A 212 6.32 -6.38 8.91
CA ILE A 212 5.22 -5.84 8.10
C ILE A 212 4.70 -4.56 8.76
N TYR A 213 4.74 -3.45 8.03
CA TYR A 213 4.24 -2.14 8.48
C TYR A 213 2.79 -1.87 8.10
N GLY A 214 2.21 -2.69 7.24
CA GLY A 214 0.82 -2.56 6.86
C GLY A 214 0.36 -3.66 5.92
N VAL A 215 -0.91 -3.61 5.58
CA VAL A 215 -1.54 -4.59 4.71
C VAL A 215 -2.63 -3.92 3.88
N VAL A 216 -2.71 -4.25 2.60
CA VAL A 216 -3.90 -3.98 1.80
C VAL A 216 -4.85 -5.15 1.99
N VAL A 217 -6.05 -4.85 2.47
CA VAL A 217 -7.11 -5.84 2.63
C VAL A 217 -8.24 -5.58 1.66
N THR A 218 -8.95 -6.64 1.30
CA THR A 218 -10.24 -6.53 0.62
C THR A 218 -11.33 -7.22 1.45
N GLY A 219 -12.54 -6.68 1.36
CA GLY A 219 -13.70 -7.25 2.05
C GLY A 219 -14.98 -6.53 1.64
N LYS A 220 -16.12 -7.06 2.11
CA LYS A 220 -17.36 -6.28 2.05
C LYS A 220 -17.27 -5.12 3.02
N THR A 221 -17.91 -4.01 2.69
CA THR A 221 -17.91 -2.82 3.56
C THR A 221 -18.47 -3.10 4.95
N GLU A 222 -19.44 -4.02 5.05
CA GLU A 222 -19.99 -4.48 6.33
C GLU A 222 -18.97 -5.29 7.15
N ASP A 223 -18.16 -6.12 6.48
CA ASP A 223 -17.11 -6.92 7.13
C ASP A 223 -15.92 -6.03 7.54
N LEU A 224 -15.57 -5.05 6.70
CA LEU A 224 -14.48 -4.09 6.94
C LEU A 224 -14.76 -3.19 8.14
N GLN A 225 -16.03 -2.98 8.49
CA GLN A 225 -16.43 -2.24 9.69
C GLN A 225 -15.87 -2.88 10.97
N ASN A 226 -15.63 -4.20 10.99
CA ASN A 226 -15.07 -4.89 12.15
C ASN A 226 -13.62 -4.48 12.48
N LEU A 227 -12.95 -3.74 11.58
CA LEU A 227 -11.62 -3.17 11.80
C LEU A 227 -11.67 -1.79 12.49
N GLN A 228 -12.85 -1.19 12.66
CA GLN A 228 -12.98 0.12 13.31
C GLN A 228 -12.46 0.09 14.76
N GLY A 229 -11.59 1.03 15.09
CA GLY A 229 -11.03 1.17 16.44
C GLY A 229 -10.04 0.08 16.84
N ALA A 230 -9.62 -0.79 15.91
CA ALA A 230 -8.62 -1.80 16.19
C ALA A 230 -7.28 -1.15 16.61
N PRO A 231 -6.71 -1.53 17.76
CA PRO A 231 -5.56 -0.81 18.35
C PRO A 231 -4.27 -0.95 17.54
N TYR A 232 -4.18 -1.97 16.68
CA TYR A 232 -3.04 -2.20 15.80
C TYR A 232 -3.07 -1.34 14.53
N ILE A 233 -4.14 -0.58 14.28
CA ILE A 233 -4.29 0.25 13.08
C ILE A 233 -3.97 1.71 13.42
N LYS A 234 -2.92 2.24 12.82
CA LYS A 234 -2.50 3.64 12.94
C LYS A 234 -3.23 4.55 11.95
N ALA A 235 -3.45 4.05 10.74
CA ALA A 235 -4.21 4.74 9.70
C ALA A 235 -4.85 3.72 8.76
N ALA A 236 -5.96 4.11 8.14
CA ALA A 236 -6.66 3.29 7.15
C ALA A 236 -7.12 4.15 5.97
N VAL A 237 -6.62 3.84 4.78
CA VAL A 237 -6.93 4.58 3.54
C VAL A 237 -7.64 3.67 2.56
N ARG A 238 -8.89 4.00 2.23
CA ARG A 238 -9.72 3.28 1.27
C ARG A 238 -9.26 3.61 -0.15
N GLY A 239 -8.95 2.57 -0.93
CA GLY A 239 -8.68 2.66 -2.36
C GLY A 239 -9.94 2.44 -3.20
N VAL A 240 -9.85 1.51 -4.15
CA VAL A 240 -10.94 1.13 -5.05
C VAL A 240 -12.16 0.60 -4.29
N THR A 241 -13.34 0.95 -4.79
CA THR A 241 -14.62 0.35 -4.37
C THR A 241 -15.42 -0.11 -5.58
N VAL A 242 -16.03 -1.28 -5.49
CA VAL A 242 -16.92 -1.81 -6.53
C VAL A 242 -18.24 -2.28 -5.92
N GLU A 243 -19.28 -2.30 -6.75
CA GLU A 243 -20.58 -2.83 -6.35
C GLU A 243 -20.47 -4.32 -6.04
N LYS A 244 -21.19 -4.77 -5.03
CA LYS A 244 -21.30 -6.19 -4.73
C LYS A 244 -22.19 -6.88 -5.78
N TYR A 245 -21.79 -8.06 -6.24
CA TYR A 245 -22.62 -8.91 -7.09
C TYR A 245 -23.82 -9.50 -6.35
#